data_AF-A0A5D4S1R3-F1
#
_entry.id   AF-A0A5D4S1R3-F1
#
_cell.length_a   1.000
_cell.length_b   1.000
_cell.length_c   1.000
_cell.angle_alpha   90.00
_cell.angle_beta   90.00
_cell.angle_gamma   90.00
#
_symmetry.space_group_name_H-M   'P 1'
#
loop_
_entity.id
_entity.type
_entity.pdbx_description
1 polymer ?
#
loop_
_entity_poly.entity_id
_entity_poly.type
_entity_poly.pdbx_seq_one_letter_code
_entity_poly.pdbx_strand_id
1 'polypeptide(L)' 'MRSLQKELKKWRNVNQPEVRNQERDSKSSKQGKQHFGSQERLSRRDIEELMGTNRPVYERRRGALKRK' A
#
# COMPACT_ATOMS: atom_id res chain seq x y z
N MET A 1 0.95 -26.97 28.19
CA MET A 1 0.07 -26.28 27.21
C MET A 1 0.77 -25.02 26.70
N ARG A 2 0.69 -24.71 25.41
CA ARG A 2 1.23 -23.43 24.90
C ARG A 2 0.27 -22.31 25.30
N SER A 3 0.80 -21.14 25.66
CA SER A 3 -0.06 -20.00 26.02
C SER A 3 -0.72 -19.46 24.77
N LEU A 4 -1.97 -19.01 24.90
CA LEU A 4 -2.74 -18.33 23.85
C LEU A 4 -1.91 -17.25 23.14
N GLN A 5 -1.12 -16.50 23.92
CA GLN A 5 -0.22 -15.46 23.42
C GLN A 5 0.85 -15.99 22.45
N LYS A 6 1.39 -17.20 22.68
CA LYS A 6 2.38 -17.82 21.77
C LYS A 6 1.74 -18.22 20.44
N GLU A 7 0.49 -18.69 20.47
CA GLU A 7 -0.25 -19.07 19.26
C GLU A 7 -0.65 -17.83 18.45
N LEU A 8 -1.12 -16.77 19.11
CA LEU A 8 -1.40 -15.49 18.48
C LEU A 8 -0.15 -14.87 17.86
N LYS A 9 1.02 -14.95 18.53
CA LYS A 9 2.29 -14.49 17.97
C LYS A 9 2.70 -15.29 16.73
N LYS A 10 2.50 -16.61 16.73
CA LYS A 10 2.77 -17.47 15.57
C LYS A 10 1.85 -17.12 14.39
N TRP A 11 0.55 -16.95 14.65
CA TRP A 11 -0.42 -16.57 13.63
C TRP A 11 -0.10 -15.20 13.02
N ARG A 12 0.24 -14.22 13.87
CA ARG A 12 0.66 -12.90 13.42
C ARG A 12 1.90 -12.96 12.51
N ASN A 13 2.84 -13.87 12.75
CA ASN A 13 4.05 -13.99 11.91
C ASN A 13 3.79 -14.65 10.56
N VAL A 14 2.81 -15.56 10.47
CA VAL A 14 2.45 -16.26 9.22
C VAL A 14 1.59 -15.38 8.32
N ASN A 15 0.69 -14.59 8.92
CA ASN A 15 -0.31 -13.80 8.20
C ASN A 15 0.00 -12.30 8.12
N GLN A 16 1.18 -11.87 8.57
CA GLN A 16 1.60 -10.50 8.31
C GLN A 16 1.99 -10.38 6.83
N PRO A 17 1.29 -9.57 6.01
CA PRO A 17 1.91 -9.07 4.78
C PRO A 17 3.18 -8.33 5.21
N GLU A 18 4.28 -8.46 4.47
CA GLU A 18 5.49 -7.69 4.76
C GLU A 18 5.19 -6.19 4.73
N VAL A 19 4.78 -5.62 5.86
CA VAL A 19 4.78 -4.17 6.06
C VAL A 19 6.23 -3.82 6.38
N ARG A 20 7.10 -4.03 5.40
CA ARG A 20 8.49 -3.62 5.43
C ARG A 20 8.49 -2.09 5.36
N ASN A 21 8.35 -1.48 6.53
CA ASN A 21 8.67 -0.08 6.88
C ASN A 21 8.82 0.86 5.67
N GLN A 22 7.74 1.27 5.01
CA GLN A 22 7.81 2.40 4.07
C GLN A 22 7.99 3.75 4.82
N GLU A 23 7.79 3.77 6.14
CA GLU A 23 7.86 5.00 6.94
C GLU A 23 9.27 5.42 7.35
N ARG A 24 10.31 4.62 7.09
CA ARG A 24 11.70 4.96 7.47
C ARG A 24 12.57 5.55 6.34
N ASP A 25 12.06 5.64 5.11
CA ASP A 25 12.82 6.10 3.95
C ASP A 25 12.32 7.44 3.35
N SER A 26 11.69 8.31 4.16
CA SER A 26 11.45 9.70 3.75
C SER A 26 12.74 10.56 3.69
N LYS A 27 13.92 9.93 3.84
CA LYS A 27 15.23 10.56 3.75
C LYS A 27 16.22 9.76 2.87
N SER A 28 15.86 9.39 1.64
CA SER A 28 16.89 9.34 0.60
C SER A 28 16.30 9.38 -0.80
N SER A 29 16.66 10.45 -1.50
CA SER A 29 16.64 10.61 -2.94
C SER A 29 17.10 9.38 -3.73
N LYS A 30 16.48 9.19 -4.91
CA LYS A 30 16.98 8.40 -6.05
C LYS A 30 17.33 6.95 -5.74
N GLN A 31 16.35 6.05 -5.82
CA GLN A 31 16.63 4.63 -5.99
C GLN A 31 16.03 4.14 -7.30
N GLY A 32 16.92 3.57 -8.10
CA GLY A 32 16.72 3.22 -9.49
C GLY A 32 15.62 2.19 -9.69
N LYS A 33 15.21 2.10 -10.95
CA LYS A 33 14.34 1.05 -11.50
C LYS A 33 14.91 -0.32 -11.14
N GLN A 34 14.52 -0.89 -10.01
CA GLN A 34 14.82 -2.28 -9.71
C GLN A 34 13.85 -3.13 -10.54
N HIS A 35 14.35 -3.62 -11.67
CA HIS A 35 13.76 -4.71 -12.44
C HIS A 35 13.83 -5.99 -11.60
N PHE A 36 12.91 -6.14 -10.64
CA PHE A 36 12.58 -7.44 -10.09
C PHE A 36 11.80 -8.17 -11.18
N GLY A 37 12.40 -9.23 -11.74
CA GLY A 37 11.90 -9.94 -12.90
C GLY A 37 10.41 -10.24 -12.81
N SER A 38 9.67 -9.81 -13.84
CA SER A 38 8.28 -10.16 -14.19
C SER A 38 7.38 -10.72 -13.07
N GLN A 39 7.43 -10.14 -11.88
CA GLN A 39 6.32 -10.28 -10.95
C GLN A 39 5.21 -9.46 -11.60
N GLU A 40 4.04 -10.05 -11.81
CA GLU A 40 2.82 -9.36 -12.24
C GLU A 40 2.42 -8.36 -11.16
N ARG A 41 3.19 -7.29 -11.06
CA ARG A 41 2.99 -6.19 -10.15
C ARG A 41 1.98 -5.30 -10.82
N LEU A 42 0.75 -5.43 -10.37
CA LEU A 42 -0.28 -4.44 -10.66
C LEU A 42 0.28 -3.05 -10.30
N SER A 43 0.19 -2.13 -11.26
CA SER A 43 0.46 -0.73 -11.00
C SER A 43 -0.51 -0.23 -9.92
N ARG A 44 -0.13 0.83 -9.21
CA ARG A 44 -1.05 1.52 -8.31
C ARG A 44 -2.38 1.84 -9.01
N ARG A 45 -2.33 2.23 -10.29
CA ARG A 45 -3.51 2.48 -11.10
C ARG A 45 -4.37 1.22 -11.27
N ASP A 46 -3.75 0.09 -11.59
CA ASP A 46 -4.45 -1.17 -11.81
C ASP A 46 -5.11 -1.66 -10.52
N ILE A 47 -4.44 -1.47 -9.38
CA ILE A 47 -4.99 -1.76 -8.06
C ILE A 47 -6.18 -0.83 -7.77
N GLU A 48 -6.05 0.48 -8.01
CA GLU A 48 -7.13 1.45 -7.78
C GLU A 48 -8.33 1.23 -8.72
N GLU A 49 -8.10 0.77 -9.95
CA GLU A 49 -9.15 0.41 -10.90
C GLU A 49 -9.85 -0.89 -10.49
N LEU A 50 -9.09 -1.91 -10.09
CA LEU A 50 -9.63 -3.17 -9.55
C LEU A 50 -10.46 -2.97 -8.29
N MET A 51 -10.03 -2.08 -7.38
CA MET A 51 -10.78 -1.74 -6.17
C MET A 51 -11.94 -0.76 -6.43
N GLY A 52 -12.11 -0.26 -7.66
CA GLY A 52 -13.11 0.76 -7.98
C GLY A 52 -12.86 2.10 -7.28
N THR A 53 -11.64 2.35 -6.80
CA THR A 53 -11.25 3.58 -6.11
C THR A 53 -10.70 4.64 -7.06
N ASN A 54 -10.33 4.28 -8.29
CA ASN A 54 -9.89 5.21 -9.33
C ASN A 54 -11.07 5.99 -9.94
N ARG A 55 -11.74 6.79 -9.10
CA ARG A 55 -12.80 7.73 -9.52
C ARG A 55 -12.34 9.16 -9.31
N PRO A 56 -12.67 10.08 -10.23
CA PRO A 56 -12.39 11.49 -10.02
C PRO A 56 -13.20 11.99 -8.81
N VAL A 57 -12.48 12.45 -7.79
CA VAL A 57 -13.10 13.11 -6.63
C VAL A 57 -13.16 14.59 -6.92
N TYR A 58 -14.34 15.17 -6.74
CA TYR A 58 -14.56 16.60 -6.89
C TYR A 58 -14.90 17.21 -5.54
N GLU A 59 -14.37 18.40 -5.29
CA GLU A 59 -14.70 19.20 -4.12
C GLU A 59 -15.01 20.64 -4.52
N ARG A 60 -15.89 21.29 -3.74
CA ARG A 60 -16.22 22.70 -3.95
C ARG A 60 -15.13 23.57 -3.34
N ARG A 61 -14.44 24.35 -4.17
CA ARG A 61 -13.47 25.38 -3.75
C ARG A 61 -13.87 26.73 -4.31
N ARG A 62 -14.10 27.71 -3.43
CA ARG A 62 -14.44 29.10 -3.80
C ARG A 62 -15.61 29.18 -4.79
N GLY A 63 -16.67 28.40 -4.55
CA GLY A 63 -17.87 28.36 -5.40
C GLY A 63 -17.78 27.49 -6.66
N ALA A 64 -16.59 27.10 -7.11
CA ALA A 64 -16.41 26.21 -8.25
C ALA A 64 -16.21 24.75 -7.82
N LEU A 65 -16.70 23.80 -8.61
CA LEU A 65 -16.38 22.39 -8.45
C LEU A 65 -14.99 22.10 -9.06
N LYS A 66 -14.04 21.62 -8.27
CA LYS A 66 -12.67 21.31 -8.70
C LYS A 66 -12.34 19.86 -8.42
N ARG A 67 -11.53 19.24 -9.27
CA ARG A 67 -10.97 17.92 -8.99
C ARG A 67 -10.00 18.02 -7.81
N LYS A 68 -10.12 17.10 -6.86
CA LYS A 68 -9.26 16.97 -5.69
C LYS A 68 -7.91 16.34 -6.07
#